data_AF-M8B3B7-F1
#
_entry.id   AF-M8B3B7-F1
#
_cell.length_a   1.000
_cell.length_b   1.000
_cell.length_c   1.000
_cell.angle_alpha   90.00
_cell.angle_beta   90.00
_cell.angle_gamma   90.00
#
_symmetry.space_group_name_H-M   'P 1'
#
loop_
_entity.id
_entity.type
_entity.pdbx_description
1 polymer ?
#
loop_
_entity_poly.entity_id
_entity_poly.type
_entity_poly.pdbx_seq_one_letter_code
_entity_poly.pdbx_strand_id
1 'polypeptide(L)'
;MDCAARPATWARSEAAERKARRPNTPKSPNPKRINLSSLPMASPPPKLPIPGRRNILITSALPYVNNVPHLGNIIGCVLSADVFARYCRLRGYNAIYICGTDEYGTATETKALEEKCSPKEICDKYHVIHDEVYKWFDIKFDKFGRTSAPEQTEVCQAIFHKLMENKWLTENTMQQLYCDTCERFLADRLVEGKCPTEGCNYEAARGDQCENCSKLLNPTELIDPKCKVCKNAPRIRDTDHLFLELPLLSDKLVNYINNTSVAGMWSQNAIQATNAWLKEGLKQRCITRDLKWGVPVPHEKYKDKVFYVWFDAPIGYISITASYTPDWEKWWKDPDNVELFQFMGKDNVPFHTVMFPSTLLGTGENWTMMKTISVTEYLNYEAAESPIDFQEIYQSSCYDRFTIQPEEARWAVD
;
A
#
# COMPACT_ATOMS: atom_id res chain seq x y z
N MET A 1 91.35 -10.08 -61.61
CA MET A 1 92.48 -9.16 -61.68
C MET A 1 91.97 -7.86 -62.22
N ASP A 2 91.87 -6.77 -61.49
CA ASP A 2 92.20 -6.40 -60.11
C ASP A 2 91.89 -4.90 -60.09
N CYS A 3 91.57 -4.20 -59.02
CA CYS A 3 91.48 -4.45 -57.59
C CYS A 3 90.76 -3.18 -57.07
N ALA A 4 89.85 -3.28 -56.10
CA ALA A 4 90.08 -2.83 -54.71
C ALA A 4 90.05 -1.30 -54.51
N ALA A 5 89.50 -0.71 -53.45
CA ALA A 5 88.81 -1.20 -52.26
C ALA A 5 88.09 -0.01 -51.57
N ARG A 6 87.18 -0.38 -50.66
CA ARG A 6 86.36 0.37 -49.68
C ARG A 6 87.21 1.12 -48.62
N PRO A 7 86.69 1.78 -47.54
CA PRO A 7 85.32 1.83 -46.95
C PRO A 7 84.81 3.23 -46.44
N ALA A 8 83.48 3.48 -46.41
CA ALA A 8 82.51 3.47 -45.28
C ALA A 8 82.55 4.72 -44.35
N THR A 9 81.48 5.32 -43.82
CA THR A 9 80.15 4.82 -43.37
C THR A 9 79.04 5.90 -43.36
N TRP A 10 77.86 5.51 -43.85
CA TRP A 10 76.48 5.66 -43.34
C TRP A 10 76.00 6.88 -42.52
N ALA A 11 75.02 7.60 -43.09
CA ALA A 11 73.72 7.89 -42.47
C ALA A 11 72.67 8.21 -43.57
N ARG A 12 71.58 7.44 -43.63
CA ARG A 12 70.43 7.66 -44.54
C ARG A 12 69.28 8.31 -43.77
N SER A 13 68.59 9.25 -44.42
CA SER A 13 67.14 9.11 -44.61
C SER A 13 66.69 9.84 -45.89
N GLU A 14 66.29 9.00 -46.85
CA GLU A 14 65.73 9.30 -48.18
C GLU A 14 64.37 10.01 -48.04
N ALA A 15 64.13 11.12 -48.70
CA ALA A 15 63.92 11.34 -50.14
C ALA A 15 62.42 11.41 -50.49
N ALA A 16 62.10 12.54 -51.10
CA ALA A 16 60.79 12.96 -51.58
C ALA A 16 60.39 12.21 -52.85
N GLU A 17 59.10 12.24 -53.21
CA GLU A 17 58.70 12.81 -54.50
C GLU A 17 57.18 13.06 -54.63
N ARG A 18 56.86 14.08 -55.41
CA ARG A 18 55.56 14.72 -55.65
C ARG A 18 54.58 13.86 -56.44
N LYS A 19 53.26 14.06 -56.23
CA LYS A 19 52.28 14.25 -57.34
C LYS A 19 50.85 14.65 -56.90
N ALA A 20 50.30 15.60 -57.67
CA ALA A 20 48.90 15.87 -58.06
C ALA A 20 47.79 16.08 -56.99
N ARG A 21 47.14 17.26 -57.04
CA ARG A 21 45.91 17.61 -56.30
C ARG A 21 44.66 16.93 -56.91
N ARG A 22 43.84 16.29 -56.08
CA ARG A 22 42.45 15.86 -56.38
C ARG A 22 41.44 16.83 -55.72
N PRO A 23 40.19 16.93 -56.21
CA PRO A 23 39.19 17.87 -55.67
C PRO A 23 38.57 17.38 -54.36
N ASN A 24 38.22 18.33 -53.49
CA ASN A 24 37.58 18.13 -52.18
C ASN A 24 36.16 17.54 -52.33
N THR A 25 35.93 16.35 -51.77
CA THR A 25 34.59 15.85 -51.43
C THR A 25 34.24 16.26 -49.99
N PRO A 26 33.00 16.71 -49.70
CA PRO A 26 32.59 17.01 -48.34
C PRO A 26 32.46 15.71 -47.54
N LYS A 27 33.11 15.63 -46.38
CA LYS A 27 32.95 14.52 -45.43
C LYS A 27 31.51 14.51 -44.93
N SER A 28 30.81 13.38 -45.11
CA SER A 28 29.55 13.13 -44.43
C SER A 28 29.79 13.09 -42.91
N PRO A 29 28.87 13.63 -42.08
CA PRO A 29 28.99 13.47 -40.64
C PRO A 29 28.80 12.00 -40.29
N ASN A 30 29.76 11.44 -39.54
CA ASN A 30 29.68 10.10 -38.96
C ASN A 30 28.29 9.90 -38.31
N PRO A 31 27.57 8.81 -38.59
CA PRO A 31 26.38 8.50 -37.84
C PRO A 31 26.80 8.27 -36.39
N LYS A 32 26.32 9.12 -35.48
CA LYS A 32 26.46 8.90 -34.05
C LYS A 32 25.95 7.49 -33.78
N ARG A 33 26.81 6.59 -33.29
CA ARG A 33 26.38 5.31 -32.72
C ARG A 33 25.47 5.66 -31.55
N ILE A 34 24.17 5.59 -31.76
CA ILE A 34 23.19 5.64 -30.69
C ILE A 34 23.43 4.36 -29.89
N ASN A 35 23.85 4.50 -28.64
CA ASN A 35 23.98 3.37 -27.74
C ASN A 35 22.57 2.92 -27.37
N LEU A 36 22.03 1.93 -28.07
CA LEU A 36 20.68 1.39 -27.83
C LEU A 36 20.52 0.78 -26.42
N SER A 37 21.62 0.56 -25.68
CA SER A 37 21.58 0.07 -24.30
C SER A 37 21.22 1.12 -23.26
N SER A 38 21.09 2.40 -23.63
CA SER A 38 20.75 3.50 -22.72
C SER A 38 19.37 4.10 -22.99
N LEU A 39 18.56 3.46 -23.84
CA LEU A 39 17.14 3.80 -23.95
C LEU A 39 16.41 3.10 -22.80
N PRO A 40 15.60 3.80 -21.99
CA PRO A 40 14.75 3.13 -21.01
C PRO A 40 13.87 2.14 -21.78
N MET A 41 14.00 0.84 -21.48
CA MET A 41 13.08 -0.14 -22.03
C MET A 41 11.68 0.27 -21.61
N ALA A 42 10.82 0.54 -22.59
CA ALA A 42 9.42 0.79 -22.32
C ALA A 42 8.88 -0.39 -21.50
N SER A 43 8.20 -0.08 -20.40
CA SER A 43 7.56 -1.08 -19.56
C SER A 43 6.68 -1.98 -20.45
N PRO A 44 6.70 -3.31 -20.25
CA PRO A 44 5.86 -4.20 -21.02
C PRO A 44 4.39 -3.75 -20.90
N PRO A 45 3.58 -3.91 -21.96
CA PRO A 45 2.20 -3.48 -21.95
C PRO A 45 1.42 -4.19 -20.82
N PRO A 46 0.38 -3.54 -20.26
CA PRO A 46 -0.43 -4.15 -19.22
C PRO A 46 -1.05 -5.47 -19.65
N LYS A 47 -1.02 -6.48 -18.77
CA LYS A 47 -1.67 -7.77 -19.01
C LYS A 47 -3.16 -7.68 -18.72
N LEU A 48 -3.96 -8.26 -19.61
CA LEU A 48 -5.41 -8.40 -19.46
C LEU A 48 -5.79 -9.88 -19.30
N PRO A 49 -6.96 -10.21 -18.73
CA PRO A 49 -7.48 -11.57 -18.73
C PRO A 49 -7.60 -12.12 -20.15
N ILE A 50 -7.28 -13.41 -20.31
CA ILE A 50 -7.34 -14.12 -21.59
C ILE A 50 -8.49 -15.14 -21.49
N PRO A 51 -9.52 -15.04 -22.35
CA PRO A 51 -10.62 -16.00 -22.38
C PRO A 51 -10.14 -17.44 -22.53
N GLY A 52 -10.75 -18.36 -21.78
CA GLY A 52 -10.40 -19.79 -21.81
C GLY A 52 -9.06 -20.14 -21.15
N ARG A 53 -8.33 -19.17 -20.58
CA ARG A 53 -7.17 -19.42 -19.72
C ARG A 53 -7.51 -19.12 -18.27
N ARG A 54 -6.72 -19.70 -17.36
CA ARG A 54 -6.79 -19.36 -15.94
C ARG A 54 -6.16 -17.98 -15.72
N ASN A 55 -6.98 -17.01 -15.32
CA ASN A 55 -6.56 -15.65 -15.00
C ASN A 55 -6.51 -15.47 -13.49
N ILE A 56 -5.35 -15.07 -12.96
CA ILE A 56 -5.10 -14.99 -11.52
C ILE A 56 -4.74 -13.56 -11.16
N LEU A 57 -5.60 -12.93 -10.36
CA LEU A 57 -5.36 -11.64 -9.77
C LEU A 57 -4.79 -11.85 -8.37
N ILE A 58 -3.60 -11.31 -8.12
CA ILE A 58 -2.91 -11.48 -6.84
C ILE A 58 -2.76 -10.11 -6.20
N THR A 59 -3.18 -9.99 -4.94
CA THR A 59 -2.97 -8.79 -4.13
C THR A 59 -2.24 -9.12 -2.85
N SER A 60 -1.34 -8.23 -2.43
CA SER A 60 -0.76 -8.25 -1.08
C SER A 60 -1.32 -7.08 -0.29
N ALA A 61 -1.50 -7.24 1.03
CA ALA A 61 -1.95 -6.15 1.88
C ALA A 61 -1.13 -4.88 1.67
N LEU A 62 -1.81 -3.75 1.48
CA LEU A 62 -1.16 -2.47 1.24
C LEU A 62 -0.41 -2.04 2.52
N PRO A 63 0.94 -1.95 2.52
CA PRO A 63 1.67 -1.41 3.65
C PRO A 63 1.29 0.04 3.92
N TYR A 64 1.07 0.37 5.20
CA TYR A 64 0.96 1.76 5.65
C TYR A 64 2.26 2.52 5.37
N VAL A 65 2.16 3.62 4.64
CA VAL A 65 3.31 4.37 4.12
C VAL A 65 4.12 5.07 5.22
N ASN A 66 3.56 5.30 6.39
CA ASN A 66 4.19 6.16 7.41
C ASN A 66 5.29 5.47 8.23
N ASN A 67 5.65 4.23 7.91
CA ASN A 67 6.67 3.42 8.59
C ASN A 67 7.57 2.71 7.58
N VAL A 68 8.81 2.38 7.98
CA VAL A 68 9.66 1.48 7.17
C VAL A 68 9.17 0.03 7.39
N PRO A 69 9.01 -0.79 6.34
CA PRO A 69 8.50 -2.16 6.49
C PRO A 69 9.53 -3.07 7.15
N HIS A 70 9.16 -3.80 8.19
CA HIS A 70 10.00 -4.82 8.82
C HIS A 70 9.84 -6.21 8.19
N LEU A 71 10.74 -7.16 8.53
CA LEU A 71 10.71 -8.54 7.98
C LEU A 71 9.35 -9.22 8.16
N GLY A 72 8.73 -9.06 9.33
CA GLY A 72 7.36 -9.54 9.58
C GLY A 72 6.32 -9.00 8.60
N ASN A 73 6.40 -7.73 8.18
CA ASN A 73 5.51 -7.19 7.14
C ASN A 73 5.82 -7.81 5.77
N ILE A 74 7.11 -8.04 5.49
CA ILE A 74 7.56 -8.56 4.20
C ILE A 74 7.10 -10.00 4.01
N ILE A 75 7.40 -10.90 4.96
CA ILE A 75 7.02 -12.31 4.87
C ILE A 75 5.51 -12.49 4.86
N GLY A 76 4.81 -11.80 5.76
CA GLY A 76 3.38 -12.00 5.94
C GLY A 76 2.51 -11.48 4.80
N CYS A 77 3.09 -10.65 3.92
CA CYS A 77 2.36 -10.01 2.84
C CYS A 77 3.12 -10.18 1.51
N VAL A 78 4.11 -9.33 1.24
CA VAL A 78 4.60 -9.12 -0.14
C VAL A 78 5.47 -10.27 -0.65
N LEU A 79 6.23 -10.93 0.22
CA LEU A 79 7.10 -12.05 -0.15
C LEU A 79 6.29 -13.33 -0.39
N SER A 80 5.36 -13.67 0.50
CA SER A 80 4.44 -14.80 0.32
C SER A 80 3.66 -14.69 -1.00
N ALA A 81 3.13 -13.51 -1.30
CA ALA A 81 2.43 -13.24 -2.56
C ALA A 81 3.36 -13.32 -3.79
N ASP A 82 4.62 -12.88 -3.66
CA ASP A 82 5.60 -12.95 -4.75
C ASP A 82 5.99 -14.39 -5.10
N VAL A 83 6.17 -15.25 -4.10
CA VAL A 83 6.42 -16.69 -4.29
C VAL A 83 5.27 -17.31 -5.09
N PHE A 84 4.02 -17.04 -4.69
CA PHE A 84 2.85 -17.53 -5.41
C PHE A 84 2.72 -16.94 -6.83
N ALA A 85 3.01 -15.64 -7.00
CA ALA A 85 2.97 -14.99 -8.31
C ALA A 85 4.00 -15.59 -9.28
N ARG A 86 5.21 -15.87 -8.81
CA ARG A 86 6.26 -16.56 -9.57
C ARG A 86 5.84 -17.97 -9.94
N TYR A 87 5.28 -18.73 -9.00
CA TYR A 87 4.71 -20.04 -9.29
C TYR A 87 3.64 -19.98 -10.38
N CYS A 88 2.70 -19.04 -10.29
CA CYS A 88 1.63 -18.89 -11.28
C CYS A 88 2.19 -18.60 -12.69
N ARG A 89 3.18 -17.71 -12.77
CA ARG A 89 3.88 -17.38 -14.03
C ARG A 89 4.61 -18.60 -14.60
N LEU A 90 5.30 -19.38 -13.77
CA LEU A 90 5.98 -20.63 -14.18
C LEU A 90 4.99 -21.70 -14.66
N ARG A 91 3.78 -21.75 -14.10
CA ARG A 91 2.70 -22.63 -14.55
C ARG A 91 2.04 -22.16 -15.86
N GLY A 92 2.46 -21.02 -16.41
CA GLY A 92 1.88 -20.44 -17.62
C GLY A 92 0.49 -19.82 -17.41
N TYR A 93 0.07 -19.60 -16.16
CA TYR A 93 -1.17 -18.90 -15.87
C TYR A 93 -1.03 -17.41 -16.22
N ASN A 94 -2.13 -16.79 -16.63
CA ASN A 94 -2.16 -15.36 -16.84
C ASN A 94 -2.31 -14.67 -15.49
N ALA A 95 -1.21 -14.24 -14.90
CA ALA A 95 -1.19 -13.66 -13.56
C ALA A 95 -0.71 -12.22 -13.55
N ILE A 96 -1.42 -11.37 -12.81
CA ILE A 96 -0.95 -10.05 -12.39
C ILE A 96 -0.84 -9.99 -10.87
N TYR A 97 0.23 -9.34 -10.40
CA TYR A 97 0.49 -9.11 -8.98
C TYR A 97 0.48 -7.61 -8.67
N ILE A 98 -0.52 -7.17 -7.91
CA ILE A 98 -0.82 -5.78 -7.60
C ILE A 98 -0.58 -5.52 -6.10
N CYS A 99 0.14 -4.44 -5.80
CA CYS A 99 0.29 -3.92 -4.44
C CYS A 99 0.54 -2.41 -4.52
N GLY A 100 0.70 -1.74 -3.38
CA GLY A 100 0.99 -0.32 -3.30
C GLY A 100 1.04 0.14 -1.86
N THR A 101 1.28 1.42 -1.65
CA THR A 101 1.25 2.04 -0.32
C THR A 101 -0.15 2.51 0.04
N ASP A 102 -0.57 2.23 1.27
CA ASP A 102 -1.72 2.86 1.90
C ASP A 102 -1.29 4.18 2.57
N GLU A 103 -1.84 5.29 2.09
CA GLU A 103 -1.31 6.62 2.33
C GLU A 103 -2.21 7.51 3.18
N TYR A 104 -3.49 7.17 3.34
CA TYR A 104 -4.47 8.01 4.01
C TYR A 104 -4.62 7.72 5.51
N GLY A 105 -5.29 8.64 6.21
CA GLY A 105 -5.66 8.48 7.61
C GLY A 105 -4.83 9.28 8.61
N THR A 106 -5.26 9.21 9.87
CA THR A 106 -4.75 10.05 10.97
C THR A 106 -3.26 9.80 11.28
N ALA A 107 -2.77 8.58 11.07
CA ALA A 107 -1.37 8.23 11.32
C ALA A 107 -0.43 9.05 10.41
N THR A 108 -0.77 9.18 9.13
CA THR A 108 -0.03 10.00 8.16
C THR A 108 -0.05 11.48 8.56
N GLU A 109 -1.21 12.04 8.93
CA GLU A 109 -1.28 13.45 9.38
C GLU A 109 -0.45 13.70 10.65
N THR A 110 -0.47 12.74 11.58
CA THR A 110 0.29 12.82 12.84
C THR A 110 1.79 12.78 12.56
N LYS A 111 2.24 11.82 11.75
CA LYS A 111 3.65 11.69 11.37
C LYS A 111 4.13 12.92 10.58
N ALA A 112 3.29 13.45 9.70
CA ALA A 112 3.58 14.66 8.94
C ALA A 112 3.76 15.89 9.86
N LEU A 113 2.94 16.00 10.90
CA LEU A 113 3.11 17.03 11.93
C LEU A 113 4.40 16.86 12.72
N GLU A 114 4.77 15.63 13.09
CA GLU A 114 6.02 15.32 13.79
C GLU A 114 7.27 15.65 12.95
N GLU A 115 7.25 15.31 11.66
CA GLU A 115 8.33 15.62 10.72
C GLU A 115 8.26 17.05 10.14
N LYS A 116 7.24 17.82 10.52
CA LYS A 116 7.02 19.21 10.08
C LYS A 116 6.92 19.37 8.55
N CYS A 117 6.22 18.46 7.90
CA CYS A 117 5.91 18.52 6.47
C CYS A 117 4.43 18.23 6.20
N SER A 118 4.01 18.28 4.94
CA SER A 118 2.65 17.88 4.56
C SER A 118 2.50 16.35 4.54
N PRO A 119 1.27 15.83 4.69
CA PRO A 119 0.99 14.40 4.50
C PRO A 119 1.48 13.87 3.15
N LYS A 120 1.29 14.65 2.08
CA LYS A 120 1.77 14.30 0.74
C LYS A 120 3.29 14.11 0.69
N GLU A 121 4.06 15.01 1.29
CA GLU A 121 5.53 14.92 1.32
C GLU A 121 6.02 13.67 2.07
N ILE A 122 5.37 13.31 3.19
CA ILE A 122 5.63 12.04 3.88
C ILE A 122 5.35 10.86 2.97
N CYS A 123 4.16 10.82 2.35
CA CYS A 123 3.78 9.71 1.49
C CYS A 123 4.74 9.58 0.31
N ASP A 124 5.12 10.70 -0.32
CA ASP A 124 6.08 10.72 -1.44
C ASP A 124 7.45 10.19 -1.02
N LYS A 125 7.95 10.60 0.15
CA LYS A 125 9.21 10.13 0.72
C LYS A 125 9.18 8.63 0.99
N TYR A 126 8.19 8.15 1.75
CA TYR A 126 8.16 6.78 2.20
C TYR A 126 7.69 5.79 1.13
N HIS A 127 6.89 6.21 0.14
CA HIS A 127 6.56 5.36 -1.01
C HIS A 127 7.81 4.92 -1.77
N VAL A 128 8.77 5.85 -1.97
CA VAL A 128 10.05 5.54 -2.59
C VAL A 128 10.85 4.55 -1.73
N ILE A 129 10.88 4.74 -0.40
CA ILE A 129 11.55 3.80 0.52
C ILE A 129 10.95 2.40 0.38
N HIS A 130 9.62 2.26 0.43
CA HIS A 130 8.96 0.96 0.23
C HIS A 130 9.31 0.32 -1.11
N ASP A 131 9.24 1.08 -2.21
CA ASP A 131 9.57 0.60 -3.55
C ASP A 131 11.03 0.13 -3.65
N GLU A 132 11.97 0.87 -3.07
CA GLU A 132 13.39 0.48 -3.00
C GLU A 132 13.62 -0.79 -2.19
N VAL A 133 12.99 -0.91 -1.02
CA VAL A 133 13.06 -2.13 -0.20
C VAL A 133 12.53 -3.34 -0.96
N TYR A 134 11.36 -3.22 -1.58
CA TYR A 134 10.75 -4.35 -2.31
C TYR A 134 11.51 -4.70 -3.58
N LYS A 135 12.11 -3.72 -4.28
CA LYS A 135 13.04 -3.99 -5.39
C LYS A 135 14.29 -4.71 -4.91
N TRP A 136 14.84 -4.34 -3.76
CA TRP A 136 16.01 -5.01 -3.18
C TRP A 136 15.68 -6.47 -2.82
N PHE A 137 14.50 -6.74 -2.25
CA PHE A 137 13.99 -8.10 -2.03
C PHE A 137 13.59 -8.86 -3.30
N ASP A 138 13.80 -8.29 -4.48
CA ASP A 138 13.40 -8.84 -5.77
C ASP A 138 11.90 -9.18 -5.85
N ILE A 139 11.04 -8.38 -5.23
CA ILE A 139 9.58 -8.56 -5.35
C ILE A 139 9.13 -8.10 -6.75
N LYS A 140 8.44 -8.97 -7.48
CA LYS A 140 8.04 -8.74 -8.88
C LYS A 140 6.57 -8.40 -8.99
N PHE A 141 6.21 -7.18 -8.59
CA PHE A 141 4.90 -6.62 -8.89
C PHE A 141 4.72 -6.38 -10.39
N ASP A 142 3.51 -6.59 -10.91
CA ASP A 142 3.10 -6.04 -12.20
C ASP A 142 2.77 -4.54 -12.07
N LYS A 143 2.28 -4.12 -10.89
CA LYS A 143 2.16 -2.72 -10.50
C LYS A 143 2.34 -2.57 -8.99
N PHE A 144 3.24 -1.66 -8.61
CA PHE A 144 3.31 -1.10 -7.26
C PHE A 144 2.76 0.35 -7.32
N GLY A 145 1.60 0.59 -6.72
CA GLY A 145 0.87 1.85 -6.81
C GLY A 145 0.71 2.58 -5.47
N ARG A 146 -0.26 3.49 -5.42
CA ARG A 146 -0.49 4.41 -4.29
C ARG A 146 -1.99 4.63 -4.12
N THR A 147 -2.49 4.65 -2.88
CA THR A 147 -3.89 5.02 -2.63
C THR A 147 -4.15 6.53 -2.77
N SER A 148 -3.11 7.37 -2.83
CA SER A 148 -3.27 8.81 -3.08
C SER A 148 -3.39 9.19 -4.57
N ALA A 149 -3.45 8.21 -5.47
CA ALA A 149 -3.61 8.44 -6.90
C ALA A 149 -5.06 8.90 -7.26
N PRO A 150 -5.27 9.69 -8.32
CA PRO A 150 -6.60 10.16 -8.72
C PRO A 150 -7.62 9.02 -8.90
N GLU A 151 -7.19 7.88 -9.44
CA GLU A 151 -8.02 6.71 -9.68
C GLU A 151 -8.64 6.16 -8.38
N GLN A 152 -7.99 6.35 -7.23
CA GLN A 152 -8.58 5.98 -5.93
C GLN A 152 -9.85 6.79 -5.66
N THR A 153 -9.79 8.10 -5.88
CA THR A 153 -10.94 8.97 -5.63
C THR A 153 -12.09 8.60 -6.56
N GLU A 154 -11.80 8.39 -7.85
CA GLU A 154 -12.80 8.02 -8.85
C GLU A 154 -13.50 6.70 -8.51
N VAL A 155 -12.73 5.63 -8.26
CA VAL A 155 -13.28 4.29 -7.98
C VAL A 155 -14.01 4.27 -6.63
N CYS A 156 -13.43 4.88 -5.59
CA CYS A 156 -14.05 4.92 -4.26
C CYS A 156 -15.38 5.69 -4.29
N GLN A 157 -15.43 6.85 -4.95
CA GLN A 157 -16.66 7.63 -5.09
C GLN A 157 -17.72 6.89 -5.93
N ALA A 158 -17.32 6.18 -6.99
CA ALA A 158 -18.24 5.37 -7.77
C ALA A 158 -18.90 4.26 -6.94
N ILE A 159 -18.11 3.52 -6.14
CA ILE A 159 -18.62 2.50 -5.21
C ILE A 159 -19.54 3.12 -4.17
N PHE A 160 -19.14 4.26 -3.58
CA PHE A 160 -19.97 5.00 -2.62
C PHE A 160 -21.33 5.40 -3.20
N HIS A 161 -21.36 5.94 -4.42
CA HIS A 161 -22.62 6.32 -5.07
C HIS A 161 -23.53 5.11 -5.25
N LYS A 162 -22.99 3.95 -5.65
CA LYS A 162 -23.77 2.70 -5.76
C LYS A 162 -24.33 2.23 -4.42
N LEU A 163 -23.54 2.31 -3.35
CA LEU A 163 -24.00 1.99 -1.99
C LEU A 163 -25.14 2.91 -1.53
N MET A 164 -25.03 4.21 -1.83
CA MET A 164 -26.04 5.21 -1.50
C MET A 164 -27.32 5.00 -2.32
N GLU A 165 -27.22 4.79 -3.63
CA GLU A 165 -28.34 4.45 -4.54
C GLU A 165 -29.11 3.22 -4.05
N ASN A 166 -28.38 2.20 -3.61
CA ASN A 166 -28.95 0.95 -3.12
C ASN A 166 -29.37 0.98 -1.64
N LYS A 167 -29.27 2.13 -0.97
CA LYS A 167 -29.72 2.37 0.42
C LYS A 167 -29.02 1.49 1.46
N TRP A 168 -27.72 1.25 1.30
CA TRP A 168 -26.90 0.53 2.29
C TRP A 168 -26.20 1.45 3.29
N LEU A 169 -26.48 2.75 3.23
CA LEU A 169 -25.84 3.75 4.09
C LEU A 169 -26.89 4.43 4.98
N THR A 170 -26.50 4.68 6.22
CA THR A 170 -27.27 5.46 7.19
C THR A 170 -26.42 6.60 7.74
N GLU A 171 -27.10 7.59 8.32
CA GLU A 171 -26.47 8.71 9.01
C GLU A 171 -26.69 8.58 10.51
N ASN A 172 -25.64 8.77 11.30
CA ASN A 172 -25.78 9.00 12.74
C ASN A 172 -24.91 10.19 13.18
N THR A 173 -25.40 10.93 14.17
CA THR A 173 -24.66 11.98 14.85
C THR A 173 -23.81 11.38 15.96
N MET A 174 -22.55 11.79 16.05
CA MET A 174 -21.61 11.41 17.10
C MET A 174 -21.10 12.64 17.84
N GLN A 175 -20.69 12.45 19.09
CA GLN A 175 -20.02 13.48 19.88
C GLN A 175 -18.50 13.30 19.82
N GLN A 176 -17.78 14.34 19.45
CA GLN A 176 -16.33 14.36 19.40
C GLN A 176 -15.79 15.66 19.98
N LEU A 177 -14.53 15.62 20.44
CA LEU A 177 -13.84 16.83 20.89
C LEU A 177 -13.40 17.66 19.69
N TYR A 178 -13.75 18.93 19.69
CA TYR A 178 -13.40 19.92 18.68
C TYR A 178 -12.50 20.99 19.27
N CYS A 179 -11.39 21.27 18.61
CA CYS A 179 -10.48 22.35 18.97
C CYS A 179 -10.79 23.60 18.14
N ASP A 180 -11.28 24.65 18.79
CA ASP A 180 -11.60 25.91 18.10
C ASP A 180 -10.37 26.63 17.55
N THR A 181 -9.19 26.46 18.16
CA THR A 181 -7.95 27.08 17.69
C THR A 181 -7.34 26.36 16.48
N CYS A 182 -7.44 25.03 16.44
CA CYS A 182 -6.98 24.23 15.30
C CYS A 182 -8.07 24.01 14.25
N GLU A 183 -9.28 24.52 14.50
CA GLU A 183 -10.47 24.40 13.64
C GLU A 183 -10.76 22.96 13.16
N ARG A 184 -10.53 21.96 14.03
CA ARG A 184 -10.72 20.54 13.69
C ARG A 184 -11.24 19.70 14.84
N PHE A 185 -11.89 18.60 14.48
CA PHE A 185 -12.13 17.51 15.42
C PHE A 185 -10.81 16.83 15.78
N LEU A 186 -10.71 16.36 17.02
CA LEU A 186 -9.52 15.72 17.55
C LEU A 186 -9.74 14.21 17.60
N ALA A 187 -8.89 13.48 16.88
CA ALA A 187 -8.75 12.05 17.12
C ALA A 187 -8.23 11.79 18.55
N ASP A 188 -8.54 10.63 19.11
CA ASP A 188 -8.22 10.28 20.51
C ASP A 188 -6.74 10.52 20.86
N ARG A 189 -5.83 10.25 19.92
CA ARG A 189 -4.36 10.45 20.07
C ARG A 189 -3.93 11.92 20.13
N LEU A 190 -4.79 12.84 19.67
CA LEU A 190 -4.58 14.29 19.72
C LEU A 190 -5.24 14.94 20.94
N VAL A 191 -5.82 14.12 21.83
CA VAL A 191 -6.39 14.56 23.11
C VAL A 191 -5.52 14.01 24.24
N GLU A 192 -5.12 14.90 25.14
CA GLU A 192 -4.47 14.55 26.40
C GLU A 192 -5.25 15.18 27.55
N GLY A 193 -5.25 14.55 28.72
CA GLY A 193 -5.93 15.09 29.89
C GLY A 193 -5.71 14.24 31.13
N LYS A 194 -6.32 14.63 32.24
CA LYS A 194 -6.23 13.87 33.48
C LYS A 194 -7.14 12.63 33.41
N CYS A 195 -6.58 11.49 33.83
CA CYS A 195 -7.28 10.22 33.87
C CYS A 195 -8.48 10.29 34.84
N PRO A 196 -9.71 9.94 34.38
CA PRO A 196 -10.90 9.96 35.22
C PRO A 196 -11.01 8.77 36.18
N THR A 197 -10.08 7.81 36.10
CA THR A 197 -10.09 6.62 36.94
C THR A 197 -9.75 6.98 38.37
N GLU A 198 -10.68 6.68 39.28
CA GLU A 198 -10.51 6.88 40.71
C GLU A 198 -9.21 6.21 41.20
N GLY A 199 -8.41 6.94 41.98
CA GLY A 199 -7.13 6.46 42.50
C GLY A 199 -5.94 6.50 41.52
N CYS A 200 -6.14 6.78 40.23
CA CYS A 200 -5.04 6.84 39.26
C CYS A 200 -4.34 8.21 39.25
N ASN A 201 -5.11 9.30 39.17
CA ASN A 201 -4.62 10.69 39.15
C ASN A 201 -3.54 11.01 38.10
N TYR A 202 -3.42 10.23 37.03
CA TYR A 202 -2.43 10.51 35.98
C TYR A 202 -2.84 11.74 35.17
N GLU A 203 -1.98 12.76 35.07
CA GLU A 203 -2.33 14.09 34.54
C GLU A 203 -2.26 14.20 33.01
N ALA A 204 -1.68 13.22 32.33
CA ALA A 204 -1.40 13.27 30.89
C ALA A 204 -1.86 12.00 30.15
N ALA A 205 -2.99 11.42 30.57
CA ALA A 205 -3.61 10.29 29.89
C ALA A 205 -3.99 10.67 28.45
N ARG A 206 -3.79 9.75 27.51
CA ARG A 206 -4.33 9.87 26.16
C ARG A 206 -5.84 9.66 26.13
N GLY A 207 -6.48 10.13 25.06
CA GLY A 207 -7.92 9.98 24.84
C GLY A 207 -8.40 8.53 24.73
N ASP A 208 -7.54 7.60 24.31
CA ASP A 208 -7.88 6.19 24.09
C ASP A 208 -7.46 5.27 25.26
N GLN A 209 -6.37 5.59 25.95
CA GLN A 209 -5.84 4.78 27.05
C GLN A 209 -4.99 5.60 28.01
N CYS A 210 -5.14 5.33 29.32
CA CYS A 210 -4.23 5.85 30.33
C CYS A 210 -2.95 4.99 30.43
N GLU A 211 -1.78 5.60 30.33
CA GLU A 211 -0.48 4.95 30.43
C GLU A 211 -0.17 4.42 31.84
N ASN A 212 -0.78 4.99 32.87
CA ASN A 212 -0.50 4.63 34.26
C ASN A 212 -1.34 3.45 34.75
N CYS A 213 -2.66 3.46 34.49
CA CYS A 213 -3.56 2.37 34.92
C CYS A 213 -3.99 1.43 33.80
N SER A 214 -3.52 1.66 32.57
CA SER A 214 -3.84 0.90 31.36
C SER A 214 -5.33 0.86 30.97
N LYS A 215 -6.20 1.58 31.69
CA LYS A 215 -7.63 1.63 31.40
C LYS A 215 -7.90 2.29 30.05
N LEU A 216 -8.77 1.67 29.28
CA LEU A 216 -9.32 2.25 28.05
C LEU A 216 -10.28 3.39 28.41
N LEU A 217 -10.12 4.52 27.73
CA LEU A 217 -10.85 5.75 27.99
C LEU A 217 -11.60 6.17 26.74
N ASN A 218 -12.67 6.94 26.92
CA ASN A 218 -13.20 7.79 25.87
C ASN A 218 -12.62 9.19 26.05
N PRO A 219 -12.23 9.90 24.96
CA PRO A 219 -11.64 11.23 25.09
C PRO A 219 -12.56 12.24 25.79
N THR A 220 -13.89 12.07 25.64
CA THR A 220 -14.92 12.89 26.28
C THR A 220 -15.02 12.69 27.79
N GLU A 221 -14.42 11.63 28.34
CA GLU A 221 -14.38 11.32 29.77
C GLU A 221 -13.14 11.90 30.47
N LEU A 222 -12.14 12.37 29.72
CA LEU A 222 -10.94 12.97 30.30
C LEU A 222 -11.29 14.24 31.09
N ILE A 223 -10.63 14.40 32.24
CA ILE A 223 -10.75 15.59 33.08
C ILE A 223 -9.77 16.64 32.55
N ASP A 224 -10.22 17.89 32.37
CA ASP A 224 -9.43 18.99 31.78
C ASP A 224 -8.75 18.59 30.46
N PRO A 225 -9.52 18.14 29.44
CA PRO A 225 -8.95 17.70 28.18
C PRO A 225 -8.24 18.87 27.48
N LYS A 226 -7.14 18.57 26.80
CA LYS A 226 -6.32 19.51 26.06
C LYS A 226 -6.02 18.97 24.68
N CYS A 227 -6.01 19.85 23.70
CA CYS A 227 -5.51 19.54 22.37
C CYS A 227 -3.99 19.34 22.46
N LYS A 228 -3.47 18.17 22.08
CA LYS A 228 -2.04 17.89 22.10
C LYS A 228 -1.22 18.85 21.23
N VAL A 229 -1.85 19.47 20.22
CA VAL A 229 -1.22 20.36 19.24
C VAL A 229 -1.11 21.80 19.72
N CYS A 230 -2.21 22.44 20.13
CA CYS A 230 -2.21 23.85 20.56
C CYS A 230 -2.28 24.04 22.07
N LYS A 231 -2.46 22.96 22.84
CA LYS A 231 -2.61 22.94 24.31
C LYS A 231 -3.88 23.62 24.86
N ASN A 232 -4.75 24.16 24.01
CA ASN A 232 -6.03 24.73 24.42
C ASN A 232 -7.07 23.63 24.71
N ALA A 233 -8.04 23.96 25.57
CA ALA A 233 -9.16 23.09 25.90
C ALA A 233 -10.09 22.90 24.68
N PRO A 234 -10.38 21.65 24.26
CA PRO A 234 -11.39 21.38 23.25
C PRO A 234 -12.79 21.38 23.88
N ARG A 235 -13.82 21.48 23.05
CA ARG A 235 -15.23 21.34 23.45
C ARG A 235 -15.88 20.15 22.76
N ILE A 236 -16.86 19.53 23.41
CA ILE A 236 -17.67 18.49 22.76
C ILE A 236 -18.53 19.16 21.68
N ARG A 237 -18.56 18.57 20.49
CA ARG A 237 -19.36 19.02 19.36
C ARG A 237 -19.96 17.81 18.64
N ASP A 238 -21.21 17.96 18.23
CA ASP A 238 -21.91 16.99 17.41
C ASP A 238 -21.37 17.01 15.98
N THR A 239 -21.20 15.83 15.39
CA THR A 239 -20.70 15.65 14.03
C THR A 239 -21.40 14.46 13.38
N ASP A 240 -21.94 14.69 12.18
CA ASP A 240 -22.70 13.66 11.46
C ASP A 240 -21.76 12.76 10.66
N HIS A 241 -22.06 11.47 10.67
CA HIS A 241 -21.26 10.47 9.98
C HIS A 241 -22.13 9.49 9.20
N LEU A 242 -21.59 9.04 8.06
CA LEU A 242 -22.16 7.94 7.30
C LEU A 242 -21.66 6.59 7.82
N PHE A 243 -22.56 5.62 7.84
CA PHE A 243 -22.33 4.26 8.27
C PHE A 243 -22.73 3.28 7.17
N LEU A 244 -21.93 2.24 6.97
CA LEU A 244 -22.30 1.08 6.18
C LEU A 244 -23.15 0.14 7.04
N GLU A 245 -24.36 -0.18 6.57
CA GLU A 245 -25.32 -1.07 7.23
C GLU A 245 -24.97 -2.55 7.01
N LEU A 246 -23.86 -3.00 7.63
CA LEU A 246 -23.47 -4.41 7.63
C LEU A 246 -24.58 -5.37 8.09
N PRO A 247 -25.42 -5.06 9.11
CA PRO A 247 -26.49 -5.97 9.52
C PRO A 247 -27.45 -6.31 8.37
N LEU A 248 -27.75 -5.34 7.50
CA LEU A 248 -28.66 -5.54 6.37
C LEU A 248 -28.02 -6.36 5.23
N LEU A 249 -26.69 -6.43 5.17
CA LEU A 249 -25.92 -7.21 4.20
C LEU A 249 -25.57 -8.62 4.71
N SER A 250 -25.93 -8.95 5.95
CA SER A 250 -25.49 -10.17 6.65
C SER A 250 -25.78 -11.45 5.86
N ASP A 251 -27.00 -11.64 5.34
CA ASP A 251 -27.36 -12.87 4.65
C ASP A 251 -26.51 -13.11 3.39
N LYS A 252 -26.31 -12.05 2.59
CA LYS A 252 -25.48 -12.11 1.38
C LYS A 252 -24.02 -12.40 1.75
N LEU A 253 -23.51 -11.72 2.77
CA LEU A 253 -22.12 -11.86 3.21
C LEU A 253 -21.87 -13.27 3.78
N VAL A 254 -22.73 -13.76 4.67
CA VAL A 254 -22.60 -15.09 5.28
C VAL A 254 -22.66 -16.18 4.22
N ASN A 255 -23.57 -16.06 3.24
CA ASN A 255 -23.62 -16.99 2.11
C ASN A 255 -22.32 -16.96 1.28
N TYR A 256 -21.79 -15.77 0.98
CA TYR A 256 -20.50 -15.62 0.31
C TYR A 256 -19.36 -16.28 1.10
N ILE A 257 -19.26 -16.01 2.41
CA ILE A 257 -18.21 -16.57 3.28
C ILE A 257 -18.30 -18.09 3.35
N ASN A 258 -19.49 -18.66 3.60
CA ASN A 258 -19.67 -20.10 3.75
C ASN A 258 -19.28 -20.88 2.48
N ASN A 259 -19.63 -20.34 1.30
CA ASN A 259 -19.30 -20.99 0.04
C ASN A 259 -17.81 -20.82 -0.30
N THR A 260 -17.30 -19.60 -0.15
CA THR A 260 -15.97 -19.23 -0.64
C THR A 260 -14.85 -19.69 0.29
N SER A 261 -15.06 -19.69 1.61
CA SER A 261 -14.04 -20.13 2.56
C SER A 261 -13.63 -21.59 2.36
N VAL A 262 -14.60 -22.45 2.01
CA VAL A 262 -14.37 -23.86 1.69
C VAL A 262 -13.81 -24.01 0.27
N ALA A 263 -14.49 -23.46 -0.74
CA ALA A 263 -14.10 -23.63 -2.15
C ALA A 263 -12.75 -22.98 -2.48
N GLY A 264 -12.43 -21.89 -1.79
CA GLY A 264 -11.20 -21.13 -1.92
C GLY A 264 -10.08 -21.55 -0.97
N MET A 265 -10.31 -22.57 -0.13
CA MET A 265 -9.32 -23.10 0.82
C MET A 265 -8.68 -21.99 1.67
N TRP A 266 -9.50 -21.18 2.34
CA TRP A 266 -9.00 -20.13 3.22
C TRP A 266 -8.13 -20.72 4.34
N SER A 267 -7.12 -19.97 4.76
CA SER A 267 -6.31 -20.38 5.91
C SER A 267 -7.16 -20.48 7.18
N GLN A 268 -6.84 -21.44 8.05
CA GLN A 268 -7.67 -21.75 9.22
C GLN A 268 -7.81 -20.57 10.18
N ASN A 269 -6.74 -19.79 10.38
CA ASN A 269 -6.76 -18.57 11.17
C ASN A 269 -7.71 -17.50 10.58
N ALA A 270 -7.79 -17.37 9.26
CA ALA A 270 -8.73 -16.47 8.59
C ALA A 270 -10.19 -16.87 8.84
N ILE A 271 -10.48 -18.18 8.74
CA ILE A 271 -11.81 -18.73 9.01
C ILE A 271 -12.21 -18.47 10.47
N GLN A 272 -11.29 -18.75 11.42
CA GLN A 272 -11.55 -18.55 12.85
C GLN A 272 -11.82 -17.07 13.18
N ALA A 273 -10.98 -16.15 12.70
CA ALA A 273 -11.16 -14.72 12.92
C ALA A 273 -12.46 -14.19 12.30
N THR A 274 -12.80 -14.65 11.08
CA THR A 274 -14.04 -14.27 10.41
C THR A 274 -15.26 -14.78 11.17
N ASN A 275 -15.24 -16.04 11.62
CA ASN A 275 -16.35 -16.62 12.39
C ASN A 275 -16.53 -15.95 13.76
N ALA A 276 -15.44 -15.51 14.41
CA ALA A 276 -15.53 -14.73 15.64
C ALA A 276 -16.29 -13.42 15.41
N TRP A 277 -15.96 -12.70 14.34
CA TRP A 277 -16.67 -11.47 13.93
C TRP A 277 -18.15 -11.71 13.62
N LEU A 278 -18.48 -12.80 12.91
CA LEU A 278 -19.88 -13.14 12.62
C LEU A 278 -20.66 -13.50 13.90
N LYS A 279 -20.03 -14.21 14.83
CA LYS A 279 -20.65 -14.62 16.10
C LYS A 279 -20.98 -13.45 17.02
N GLU A 280 -20.16 -12.39 17.01
CA GLU A 280 -20.45 -11.16 17.76
C GLU A 280 -21.66 -10.38 17.21
N GLY A 281 -22.07 -10.69 15.98
CA GLY A 281 -23.09 -9.96 15.24
C GLY A 281 -22.51 -8.77 14.49
N LEU A 282 -22.85 -8.68 13.21
CA LEU A 282 -22.45 -7.54 12.37
C LEU A 282 -23.15 -6.28 12.88
N LYS A 283 -22.38 -5.20 13.02
CA LYS A 283 -22.85 -3.88 13.46
C LYS A 283 -22.59 -2.88 12.35
N GLN A 284 -23.37 -1.81 12.30
CA GLN A 284 -23.06 -0.68 11.43
C GLN A 284 -21.63 -0.16 11.66
N ARG A 285 -20.96 0.26 10.58
CA ARG A 285 -19.57 0.74 10.64
C ARG A 285 -19.45 2.12 10.01
N CYS A 286 -18.91 3.07 10.77
CA CYS A 286 -18.70 4.43 10.29
C CYS A 286 -17.64 4.48 9.18
N ILE A 287 -18.02 4.97 8.00
CA ILE A 287 -17.17 5.05 6.80
C ILE A 287 -16.65 6.47 6.52
N THR A 288 -16.92 7.44 7.39
CA THR A 288 -16.48 8.84 7.24
C THR A 288 -15.59 9.26 8.41
N ARG A 289 -14.69 10.22 8.20
CA ARG A 289 -13.85 10.82 9.25
C ARG A 289 -13.71 12.31 9.05
N ASP A 290 -13.59 13.02 10.18
CA ASP A 290 -13.26 14.44 10.24
C ASP A 290 -11.76 14.66 10.10
N LEU A 291 -11.22 14.30 8.93
CA LEU A 291 -9.81 14.51 8.57
C LEU A 291 -9.73 15.31 7.27
N LYS A 292 -8.55 15.86 6.98
CA LYS A 292 -8.28 16.56 5.72
C LYS A 292 -7.54 15.66 4.73
N TRP A 293 -6.75 14.71 5.20
CA TRP A 293 -5.99 13.78 4.38
C TRP A 293 -6.72 12.43 4.19
N GLY A 294 -7.45 12.33 3.09
CA GLY A 294 -8.25 11.17 2.70
C GLY A 294 -9.01 11.41 1.39
N VAL A 295 -9.72 10.39 0.91
CA VAL A 295 -10.62 10.55 -0.24
C VAL A 295 -11.83 11.41 0.17
N PRO A 296 -12.12 12.52 -0.52
CA PRO A 296 -13.25 13.38 -0.16
C PRO A 296 -14.60 12.70 -0.41
N VAL A 297 -15.56 12.94 0.47
CA VAL A 297 -16.91 12.36 0.35
C VAL A 297 -17.74 13.21 -0.63
N PRO A 298 -18.28 12.63 -1.72
CA PRO A 298 -18.96 13.37 -2.79
C PRO A 298 -20.43 13.65 -2.42
N HIS A 299 -20.64 14.37 -1.31
CA HIS A 299 -21.97 14.70 -0.79
C HIS A 299 -21.93 16.04 -0.04
N GLU A 300 -22.84 16.97 -0.35
CA GLU A 300 -22.80 18.36 0.13
C GLU A 300 -22.70 18.47 1.66
N LYS A 301 -23.44 17.63 2.39
CA LYS A 301 -23.42 17.61 3.87
C LYS A 301 -22.06 17.22 4.47
N TYR A 302 -21.23 16.48 3.72
CA TYR A 302 -19.98 15.89 4.20
C TYR A 302 -18.75 16.41 3.44
N LYS A 303 -18.86 17.57 2.79
CA LYS A 303 -17.77 18.16 1.96
C LYS A 303 -16.45 18.39 2.71
N ASP A 304 -16.52 18.56 4.03
CA ASP A 304 -15.35 18.76 4.89
C ASP A 304 -14.80 17.46 5.50
N LYS A 305 -15.35 16.31 5.09
CA LYS A 305 -14.98 14.97 5.56
C LYS A 305 -14.34 14.15 4.45
N VAL A 306 -13.61 13.15 4.89
CA VAL A 306 -13.03 12.13 4.03
C VAL A 306 -13.58 10.76 4.39
N PHE A 307 -13.44 9.80 3.48
CA PHE A 307 -13.71 8.41 3.81
C PHE A 307 -12.72 7.89 4.86
N TYR A 308 -13.21 7.00 5.71
CA TYR A 308 -12.38 6.30 6.66
C TYR A 308 -11.45 5.33 5.93
N VAL A 309 -10.16 5.34 6.27
CA VAL A 309 -9.13 4.52 5.60
C VAL A 309 -9.51 3.03 5.47
N TRP A 310 -10.16 2.45 6.47
CA TRP A 310 -10.55 1.04 6.42
C TRP A 310 -11.79 0.74 5.54
N PHE A 311 -12.45 1.77 5.02
CA PHE A 311 -13.44 1.64 3.96
C PHE A 311 -12.79 1.70 2.57
N ASP A 312 -11.86 2.63 2.33
CA ASP A 312 -11.29 2.85 0.99
C ASP A 312 -9.95 2.15 0.73
N ALA A 313 -9.16 1.80 1.73
CA ALA A 313 -7.87 1.12 1.53
C ALA A 313 -8.00 -0.20 0.74
N PRO A 314 -8.98 -1.08 1.00
CA PRO A 314 -9.19 -2.27 0.15
C PRO A 314 -9.63 -1.91 -1.29
N ILE A 315 -10.31 -0.77 -1.49
CA ILE A 315 -10.61 -0.24 -2.84
C ILE A 315 -9.32 0.15 -3.57
N GLY A 316 -8.25 0.42 -2.83
CA GLY A 316 -6.88 0.61 -3.31
C GLY A 316 -6.40 -0.47 -4.29
N TYR A 317 -6.77 -1.74 -4.08
CA TYR A 317 -6.38 -2.80 -5.03
C TYR A 317 -6.98 -2.57 -6.42
N ILE A 318 -8.23 -2.10 -6.46
CA ILE A 318 -8.97 -1.82 -7.69
C ILE A 318 -8.38 -0.58 -8.37
N SER A 319 -8.20 0.51 -7.62
CA SER A 319 -7.69 1.77 -8.16
C SER A 319 -6.23 1.67 -8.61
N ILE A 320 -5.39 0.90 -7.93
CA ILE A 320 -4.03 0.63 -8.39
C ILE A 320 -4.08 -0.16 -9.71
N THR A 321 -5.02 -1.09 -9.87
CA THR A 321 -5.23 -1.79 -11.15
C THR A 321 -5.72 -0.84 -12.24
N ALA A 322 -6.57 0.13 -11.90
CA ALA A 322 -6.99 1.21 -12.81
C ALA A 322 -5.81 2.07 -13.28
N SER A 323 -4.86 2.37 -12.38
CA SER A 323 -3.61 3.06 -12.73
C SER A 323 -2.61 2.18 -13.50
N TYR A 324 -2.86 0.87 -13.61
CA TYR A 324 -2.08 -0.07 -14.40
C TYR A 324 -2.64 -0.22 -15.82
N THR A 325 -3.97 -0.23 -15.97
CA THR A 325 -4.65 -0.36 -17.26
C THR A 325 -6.03 0.31 -17.24
N PRO A 326 -6.44 1.00 -18.34
CA PRO A 326 -7.81 1.53 -18.44
C PRO A 326 -8.88 0.42 -18.47
N ASP A 327 -8.50 -0.79 -18.88
CA ASP A 327 -9.37 -1.97 -18.94
C ASP A 327 -9.45 -2.73 -17.60
N TRP A 328 -9.24 -2.07 -16.46
CA TRP A 328 -9.12 -2.71 -15.14
C TRP A 328 -10.38 -3.48 -14.71
N GLU A 329 -11.55 -3.08 -15.21
CA GLU A 329 -12.82 -3.79 -14.96
C GLU A 329 -12.78 -5.23 -15.47
N LYS A 330 -11.97 -5.55 -16.49
CA LYS A 330 -11.79 -6.94 -16.94
C LYS A 330 -11.20 -7.82 -15.83
N TRP A 331 -10.37 -7.27 -14.94
CA TRP A 331 -9.84 -8.00 -13.80
C TRP A 331 -10.80 -8.01 -12.60
N TRP A 332 -11.49 -6.90 -12.34
CA TRP A 332 -12.25 -6.70 -11.10
C TRP A 332 -13.77 -6.84 -11.23
N LYS A 333 -14.32 -6.97 -12.44
CA LYS A 333 -15.75 -7.17 -12.72
C LYS A 333 -16.01 -8.37 -13.64
N ASP A 334 -15.19 -9.42 -13.52
CA ASP A 334 -15.28 -10.66 -14.31
C ASP A 334 -15.05 -11.91 -13.42
N PRO A 335 -15.91 -12.14 -12.41
CA PRO A 335 -15.75 -13.22 -11.44
C PRO A 335 -15.76 -14.63 -12.04
N ASP A 336 -16.32 -14.80 -13.24
CA ASP A 336 -16.38 -16.10 -13.91
C ASP A 336 -15.05 -16.49 -14.56
N ASN A 337 -14.20 -15.51 -14.90
CA ASN A 337 -12.94 -15.74 -15.60
C ASN A 337 -11.70 -15.37 -14.79
N VAL A 338 -11.85 -14.68 -13.65
CA VAL A 338 -10.75 -14.21 -12.81
C VAL A 338 -10.83 -14.80 -11.40
N GLU A 339 -9.71 -15.35 -10.94
CA GLU A 339 -9.55 -15.82 -9.57
C GLU A 339 -8.72 -14.82 -8.75
N LEU A 340 -9.30 -14.24 -7.70
CA LEU A 340 -8.61 -13.31 -6.80
C LEU A 340 -7.99 -14.05 -5.59
N PHE A 341 -6.68 -13.87 -5.41
CA PHE A 341 -5.90 -14.36 -4.28
C PHE A 341 -5.35 -13.18 -3.46
N GLN A 342 -5.62 -13.16 -2.16
CA GLN A 342 -5.16 -12.10 -1.26
C GLN A 342 -4.23 -12.64 -0.18
N PHE A 343 -3.12 -11.95 0.05
CA PHE A 343 -2.09 -12.29 1.04
C PHE A 343 -1.97 -11.18 2.08
N MET A 344 -2.05 -11.52 3.36
CA MET A 344 -2.02 -10.52 4.44
C MET A 344 -1.66 -11.10 5.81
N GLY A 345 -1.27 -10.23 6.74
CA GLY A 345 -1.24 -10.58 8.17
C GLY A 345 -2.63 -10.64 8.80
N LYS A 346 -2.74 -11.34 9.95
CA LYS A 346 -4.03 -11.64 10.61
C LYS A 346 -4.91 -10.44 10.96
N ASP A 347 -4.34 -9.27 11.23
CA ASP A 347 -5.11 -8.08 11.63
C ASP A 347 -5.95 -7.51 10.48
N ASN A 348 -5.59 -7.84 9.23
CA ASN A 348 -6.31 -7.37 8.04
C ASN A 348 -7.55 -8.22 7.72
N VAL A 349 -7.71 -9.39 8.35
CA VAL A 349 -8.73 -10.38 7.98
C VAL A 349 -10.15 -9.79 7.96
N PRO A 350 -10.64 -9.12 9.01
CA PRO A 350 -12.03 -8.64 9.01
C PRO A 350 -12.29 -7.61 7.90
N PHE A 351 -11.29 -6.86 7.48
CA PHE A 351 -11.44 -5.89 6.41
C PHE A 351 -11.61 -6.55 5.05
N HIS A 352 -11.02 -7.74 4.85
CA HIS A 352 -11.04 -8.47 3.58
C HIS A 352 -12.08 -9.58 3.53
N THR A 353 -12.56 -10.08 4.68
CA THR A 353 -13.59 -11.12 4.74
C THR A 353 -14.99 -10.57 5.07
N VAL A 354 -15.07 -9.38 5.68
CA VAL A 354 -16.34 -8.74 6.07
C VAL A 354 -16.51 -7.39 5.37
N MET A 355 -15.67 -6.39 5.68
CA MET A 355 -15.92 -5.00 5.26
C MET A 355 -15.91 -4.81 3.74
N PHE A 356 -14.84 -5.24 3.08
CA PHE A 356 -14.68 -5.06 1.64
C PHE A 356 -15.66 -5.92 0.84
N PRO A 357 -15.88 -7.22 1.15
CA PRO A 357 -16.93 -8.00 0.52
C PRO A 357 -18.33 -7.39 0.69
N SER A 358 -18.68 -6.90 1.88
CA SER A 358 -19.96 -6.18 2.09
C SER A 358 -20.07 -4.93 1.23
N THR A 359 -18.99 -4.15 1.12
CA THR A 359 -18.91 -2.96 0.27
C THR A 359 -19.19 -3.32 -1.19
N LEU A 360 -18.52 -4.35 -1.73
CA LEU A 360 -18.71 -4.79 -3.11
C LEU A 360 -20.11 -5.40 -3.33
N LEU A 361 -20.58 -6.29 -2.45
CA LEU A 361 -21.92 -6.88 -2.52
C LEU A 361 -23.04 -5.83 -2.44
N GLY A 362 -22.83 -4.76 -1.68
CA GLY A 362 -23.77 -3.66 -1.55
C GLY A 362 -23.95 -2.87 -2.86
N THR A 363 -22.93 -2.80 -3.72
CA THR A 363 -23.07 -2.13 -5.03
C THR A 363 -24.05 -2.85 -5.97
N GLY A 364 -24.27 -4.16 -5.77
CA GLY A 364 -25.06 -4.99 -6.68
C GLY A 364 -24.40 -5.26 -8.04
N GLU A 365 -23.14 -4.86 -8.22
CA GLU A 365 -22.38 -5.11 -9.45
C GLU A 365 -21.66 -6.47 -9.42
N ASN A 366 -21.25 -6.95 -10.60
CA ASN A 366 -20.64 -8.26 -10.77
C ASN A 366 -19.12 -8.26 -10.47
N TRP A 367 -18.75 -7.96 -9.22
CA TRP A 367 -17.35 -7.87 -8.81
C TRP A 367 -16.65 -9.23 -8.77
N THR A 368 -15.38 -9.25 -9.15
CA THR A 368 -14.44 -10.33 -8.85
C THR A 368 -14.19 -10.36 -7.35
N MET A 369 -14.86 -11.26 -6.65
CA MET A 369 -14.72 -11.44 -5.21
C MET A 369 -13.48 -12.28 -4.89
N MET A 370 -12.92 -12.09 -3.69
CA MET A 370 -11.77 -12.88 -3.23
C MET A 370 -12.13 -14.36 -3.23
N LYS A 371 -11.36 -15.17 -3.96
CA LYS A 371 -11.47 -16.62 -3.94
C LYS A 371 -10.72 -17.19 -2.74
N THR A 372 -9.43 -16.85 -2.63
CA THR A 372 -8.54 -17.39 -1.60
C THR A 372 -7.90 -16.27 -0.79
N ILE A 373 -7.87 -16.44 0.54
CA ILE A 373 -7.10 -15.63 1.46
C ILE A 373 -6.00 -16.47 2.10
N SER A 374 -4.77 -15.99 2.06
CA SER A 374 -3.62 -16.56 2.75
C SER A 374 -3.22 -15.61 3.87
N VAL A 375 -3.31 -16.11 5.11
CA VAL A 375 -3.06 -15.31 6.31
C VAL A 375 -1.95 -15.90 7.13
N THR A 376 -0.93 -15.10 7.41
CA THR A 376 0.20 -15.48 8.27
C THR A 376 0.02 -14.97 9.70
N GLU A 377 0.58 -15.71 10.65
CA GLU A 377 0.81 -15.20 12.00
C GLU A 377 1.98 -14.20 12.03
N TYR A 378 2.22 -13.59 13.19
CA TYR A 378 3.38 -12.71 13.36
C TYR A 378 4.69 -13.50 13.30
N LEU A 379 5.69 -12.90 12.66
CA LEU A 379 7.07 -13.32 12.79
C LEU A 379 7.67 -12.64 14.03
N ASN A 380 8.04 -13.45 15.02
CA ASN A 380 8.77 -12.98 16.20
C ASN A 380 10.28 -12.94 15.90
N TYR A 381 11.00 -12.05 16.59
CA TYR A 381 12.45 -11.97 16.51
C TYR A 381 13.09 -12.40 17.83
N GLU A 382 13.85 -13.50 17.79
CA GLU A 382 14.47 -14.11 18.97
C GLU A 382 13.43 -14.37 20.08
N ALA A 383 13.77 -14.08 21.34
CA ALA A 383 12.90 -14.27 22.50
C ALA A 383 11.96 -13.06 22.79
N ALA A 384 11.95 -12.04 21.93
CA ALA A 384 11.15 -10.83 22.14
C ALA A 384 10.08 -10.65 21.05
N GLU A 385 8.94 -10.07 21.43
CA GLU A 385 7.88 -9.66 20.51
C GLU A 385 8.23 -8.35 19.76
N SER A 386 9.44 -7.81 19.91
CA SER A 386 9.82 -6.57 19.22
C SER A 386 10.12 -6.86 17.76
N PRO A 387 9.43 -6.19 16.80
CA PRO A 387 9.77 -6.32 15.39
C PRO A 387 11.19 -5.78 15.15
N ILE A 388 11.98 -6.46 14.31
CA ILE A 388 13.23 -5.87 13.82
C ILE A 388 12.87 -4.67 12.98
N ASP A 389 13.28 -3.47 13.35
CA ASP A 389 13.18 -2.35 12.42
C ASP A 389 14.09 -2.67 11.23
N PHE A 390 13.51 -2.83 10.03
CA PHE A 390 14.32 -3.05 8.83
C PHE A 390 15.27 -1.89 8.61
N GLN A 391 15.04 -0.71 9.19
CA GLN A 391 16.02 0.34 9.20
C GLN A 391 17.36 -0.11 9.82
N GLU A 392 17.40 -0.99 10.83
CA GLU A 392 18.65 -1.55 11.36
C GLU A 392 19.30 -2.57 10.42
N ILE A 393 18.53 -3.41 9.72
CA ILE A 393 19.05 -4.38 8.73
C ILE A 393 19.47 -3.70 7.42
N TYR A 394 18.64 -2.79 6.90
CA TYR A 394 18.86 -2.00 5.69
C TYR A 394 19.99 -0.99 5.86
N GLN A 395 20.04 -0.26 6.99
CA GLN A 395 21.20 0.59 7.25
C GLN A 395 22.44 -0.27 7.47
N SER A 396 22.37 -1.43 8.15
CA SER A 396 23.56 -2.29 8.29
C SER A 396 24.01 -2.98 7.00
N SER A 397 23.10 -3.26 6.05
CA SER A 397 23.43 -3.81 4.73
C SER A 397 23.86 -2.74 3.72
N CYS A 398 23.34 -1.51 3.81
CA CYS A 398 23.83 -0.36 3.03
C CYS A 398 25.16 0.21 3.57
N TYR A 399 25.51 -0.03 4.85
CA TYR A 399 26.76 0.42 5.49
C TYR A 399 27.76 -0.73 5.77
N ASP A 400 27.80 -1.76 4.92
CA ASP A 400 28.88 -2.79 4.90
C ASP A 400 29.11 -3.57 6.21
N ARG A 401 28.09 -3.79 7.06
CA ARG A 401 28.25 -4.67 8.25
C ARG A 401 27.82 -6.11 8.02
N PHE A 402 26.95 -6.38 7.05
CA PHE A 402 26.55 -7.74 6.66
C PHE A 402 26.33 -7.83 5.14
N THR A 403 27.15 -8.61 4.44
CA THR A 403 26.98 -8.95 3.02
C THR A 403 25.95 -10.07 2.83
N ILE A 404 24.72 -9.89 3.32
CA ILE A 404 23.63 -10.83 3.04
C ILE A 404 23.03 -10.48 1.69
N GLN A 405 23.01 -11.44 0.77
CA GLN A 405 22.37 -11.26 -0.54
C GLN A 405 20.84 -11.35 -0.41
N PRO A 406 20.06 -10.66 -1.26
CA PRO A 406 18.61 -10.74 -1.24
C PRO A 406 18.06 -12.17 -1.30
N GLU A 407 18.70 -13.06 -2.06
CA GLU A 407 18.29 -14.46 -2.15
C GLU A 407 18.46 -15.22 -0.83
N GLU A 408 19.55 -14.95 -0.10
CA GLU A 408 19.79 -15.52 1.23
C GLU A 408 18.76 -14.99 2.24
N ALA A 409 18.45 -13.69 2.18
CA ALA A 409 17.40 -13.10 3.01
C ALA A 409 16.02 -13.68 2.71
N ARG A 410 15.70 -13.95 1.43
CA ARG A 410 14.45 -14.62 1.04
C ARG A 410 14.39 -16.05 1.56
N TRP A 411 15.46 -16.82 1.36
CA TRP A 411 15.52 -18.22 1.80
C TRP A 411 15.47 -18.37 3.33
N ALA A 412 16.02 -17.41 4.07
CA ALA A 412 15.99 -17.46 5.54
C ALA A 412 14.62 -17.08 6.13
N VAL A 413 13.80 -16.35 5.37
CA VAL A 413 12.53 -15.76 5.85
C VAL A 413 11.32 -16.55 5.36
N ASP A 414 11.40 -17.17 4.18
CA ASP A 414 10.43 -18.14 3.65
C ASP A 414 10.58 -19.51 4.35
#